data_AF-A0A1Q7ULR8-F1
#
_entry.id   AF-A0A1Q7ULR8-F1
#
_cell.length_a   1.000
_cell.length_b   1.000
_cell.length_c   1.000
_cell.angle_alpha   90.00
_cell.angle_beta   90.00
_cell.angle_gamma   90.00
#
_symmetry.space_group_name_H-M   'P 1'
#
loop_
_entity.id
_entity.type
_entity.pdbx_description
1 polymer ?
#
loop_
_entity_poly.entity_id
_entity_poly.type
_entity_poly.pdbx_seq_one_letter_code
_entity_poly.pdbx_strand_id
1 'polypeptide(L)'
;MASGLALALYGLLLVPAALLVWRRPVAALYAWLIGLAAHNAVMAALYGAGVRGGALTALQAWKEILLGVALARVLVDAVRARRLAFEIRAVDVLAAAFGVLVCVYAVLPESSLDGSADHSAIGLALKHDLVPVGAYFLGRSLVLRREQLVPIAWTLLGVAGVVAVVGLLDDFLVPISWWRDSAVVDYFHKQLGLHARRAAALVRISRSIDLERLRTLPTERAAAFIERERGLGPWSAGVVCLEGLGRHERGLVGDLSLIKLMSRLRGRWVEGHETAELLAPYGEWAGLASVYLATAFKHGLMPLPAERPTRFPRPAYA
;
A
#
# COMPACT_ATOMS: atom_id res chain seq x y z
N MET A 1 13.65 -18.57 21.80
CA MET A 1 14.85 -19.11 21.13
C MET A 1 14.95 -18.67 19.67
N ALA A 2 13.91 -18.83 18.85
CA ALA A 2 13.90 -18.42 17.43
C ALA A 2 14.32 -16.95 17.19
N SER A 3 13.77 -15.99 17.94
CA SER A 3 14.15 -14.58 17.81
C SER A 3 15.62 -14.29 18.12
N GLY A 4 16.21 -15.00 19.09
CA GLY A 4 17.62 -14.81 19.46
C GLY A 4 18.57 -15.32 18.38
N LEU A 5 18.29 -16.50 17.82
CA LEU A 5 19.03 -17.06 16.68
C LEU A 5 18.87 -16.18 15.43
N ALA A 6 17.66 -15.69 15.15
CA ALA A 6 17.41 -14.79 14.03
C ALA A 6 18.20 -13.48 14.15
N LEU A 7 18.27 -12.89 15.36
CA LEU A 7 19.07 -11.68 15.60
C LEU A 7 20.58 -11.95 15.50
N ALA A 8 21.06 -13.11 15.96
CA ALA A 8 22.46 -13.49 15.82
C ALA A 8 22.87 -13.67 14.35
N LEU A 9 22.06 -14.41 13.57
CA LEU A 9 22.25 -14.57 12.13
C LEU A 9 22.15 -13.22 11.40
N TYR A 10 21.20 -12.39 11.80
CA TYR A 10 21.04 -11.05 11.26
C TYR A 10 22.30 -10.20 11.47
N GLY A 11 22.87 -10.18 12.69
CA GLY A 11 24.13 -9.49 12.96
C GLY A 11 25.28 -10.04 12.11
N LEU A 12 25.37 -11.37 11.99
CA LEU A 12 26.42 -12.05 11.22
C LEU A 12 26.37 -11.73 9.72
N LEU A 13 25.19 -11.44 9.16
CA LEU A 13 25.03 -11.04 7.77
C LEU A 13 25.12 -9.52 7.58
N LEU A 14 24.50 -8.75 8.47
CA LEU A 14 24.41 -7.30 8.36
C LEU A 14 25.75 -6.62 8.58
N VAL A 15 26.56 -7.08 9.55
CA VAL A 15 27.86 -6.45 9.85
C VAL A 15 28.81 -6.53 8.65
N PRO A 16 29.06 -7.70 8.03
CA PRO A 16 29.86 -7.77 6.81
C PRO A 16 29.27 -6.95 5.65
N ALA A 17 27.95 -6.94 5.49
CA ALA A 17 27.29 -6.14 4.47
C ALA A 17 27.52 -4.63 4.71
N ALA A 18 27.37 -4.17 5.95
CA ALA A 18 27.64 -2.78 6.34
C ALA A 18 29.11 -2.41 6.14
N LEU A 19 30.06 -3.30 6.49
CA LEU A 19 31.48 -3.09 6.24
C LEU A 19 31.80 -3.02 4.74
N LEU A 20 31.15 -3.86 3.93
CA LEU A 20 31.30 -3.84 2.48
C LEU A 20 30.75 -2.53 1.90
N VAL A 21 29.56 -2.11 2.32
CA VAL A 21 28.94 -0.83 1.92
C VAL A 21 29.80 0.36 2.36
N TRP A 22 30.35 0.32 3.57
CA TRP A 22 31.27 1.34 4.05
C TRP A 22 32.53 1.42 3.19
N ARG A 23 33.10 0.29 2.76
CA ARG A 23 34.26 0.29 1.87
C ARG A 23 33.90 0.69 0.44
N ARG A 24 32.71 0.30 -0.04
CA ARG A 24 32.22 0.50 -1.39
C ARG A 24 30.72 0.83 -1.35
N PRO A 25 30.32 2.12 -1.28
CA PRO A 25 28.91 2.51 -1.16
C PRO A 25 28.00 1.94 -2.25
N VAL A 26 28.54 1.73 -3.46
CA VAL A 26 27.84 1.09 -4.59
C VAL A 26 27.34 -0.33 -4.25
N ALA A 27 27.99 -1.05 -3.31
CA ALA A 27 27.55 -2.36 -2.87
C ALA A 27 26.13 -2.35 -2.26
N ALA A 28 25.68 -1.21 -1.72
CA ALA A 28 24.32 -1.06 -1.20
C ALA A 28 23.27 -1.28 -2.30
N LEU A 29 23.56 -0.86 -3.54
CA LEU A 29 22.65 -1.05 -4.67
C LEU A 29 22.43 -2.53 -4.97
N TYR A 30 23.48 -3.34 -4.96
CA TYR A 30 23.37 -4.79 -5.16
C TYR A 30 22.61 -5.45 -4.01
N ALA A 31 22.91 -5.06 -2.77
CA ALA A 31 22.20 -5.55 -1.59
C ALA A 31 20.70 -5.23 -1.66
N TRP A 32 20.32 -4.03 -2.12
CA TRP A 32 18.93 -3.66 -2.32
C TRP A 32 18.27 -4.40 -3.46
N LEU A 33 18.91 -4.51 -4.63
CA LEU A 33 18.35 -5.24 -5.77
C LEU A 33 18.00 -6.68 -5.39
N ILE A 34 18.95 -7.40 -4.78
CA ILE A 34 18.77 -8.81 -4.42
C ILE A 34 17.90 -8.95 -3.16
N GLY A 35 18.22 -8.17 -2.13
CA GLY A 35 17.60 -8.30 -0.82
C GLY A 35 16.13 -7.85 -0.81
N LEU A 36 15.76 -6.81 -1.54
CA LEU A 36 14.36 -6.37 -1.61
C LEU A 36 13.48 -7.38 -2.36
N ALA A 37 14.01 -8.05 -3.39
CA ALA A 37 13.28 -9.10 -4.09
C ALA A 37 12.94 -10.28 -3.17
N ALA A 38 13.86 -10.67 -2.28
CA ALA A 38 13.64 -11.74 -1.31
C ALA A 38 12.96 -11.28 -0.01
N HIS A 39 12.88 -9.97 0.25
CA HIS A 39 12.57 -9.42 1.57
C HIS A 39 11.27 -9.96 2.16
N ASN A 40 10.16 -9.84 1.43
CA ASN A 40 8.84 -10.20 1.95
C ASN A 40 8.74 -11.72 2.21
N ALA A 41 9.32 -12.53 1.33
CA ALA A 41 9.36 -13.99 1.50
C ALA A 41 10.16 -14.38 2.75
N VAL A 42 11.33 -13.77 2.95
CA VAL A 42 12.16 -14.01 4.15
C VAL A 42 11.45 -13.53 5.41
N MET A 43 10.81 -12.35 5.39
CA MET A 43 10.06 -11.84 6.55
C MET A 43 8.87 -12.73 6.90
N ALA A 44 8.13 -13.22 5.91
CA ALA A 44 7.02 -14.14 6.12
C ALA A 44 7.49 -15.50 6.66
N ALA A 45 8.60 -16.04 6.14
CA ALA A 45 9.20 -17.28 6.62
C ALA A 45 9.67 -17.15 8.09
N LEU A 46 10.35 -16.05 8.43
CA LEU A 46 10.77 -15.77 9.80
C LEU A 46 9.58 -15.59 10.74
N TYR A 47 8.52 -14.92 10.28
CA TYR A 47 7.28 -14.78 11.04
C TYR A 47 6.62 -16.15 11.30
N GLY A 48 6.60 -17.03 10.30
CA GLY A 48 6.15 -18.42 10.42
C GLY A 48 7.01 -19.25 11.38
N ALA A 49 8.31 -19.02 11.40
CA ALA A 49 9.25 -19.62 12.37
C ALA A 49 9.14 -19.02 13.80
N GLY A 50 8.20 -18.10 14.02
CA GLY A 50 7.91 -17.53 15.33
C GLY A 50 8.69 -16.25 15.68
N VAL A 51 9.43 -15.65 14.74
CA VAL A 51 10.10 -14.36 14.94
C VAL A 51 9.06 -13.24 14.86
N ARG A 52 8.84 -12.53 15.96
CA ARG A 52 7.78 -11.51 16.09
C ARG A 52 8.26 -10.28 16.86
N GLY A 53 7.45 -9.22 16.83
CA GLY A 53 7.69 -8.00 17.60
C GLY A 53 8.98 -7.29 17.21
N GLY A 54 9.66 -6.69 18.20
CA GLY A 54 10.86 -5.87 17.97
C GLY A 54 11.99 -6.57 17.24
N ALA A 55 12.14 -7.89 17.38
CA ALA A 55 13.13 -8.66 16.63
C ALA A 55 12.86 -8.60 15.12
N LEU A 56 11.61 -8.83 14.71
CA LEU A 56 11.22 -8.76 13.31
C LEU A 56 11.37 -7.33 12.77
N THR A 57 11.02 -6.32 13.56
CA THR A 57 11.22 -4.90 13.21
C THR A 57 12.71 -4.58 12.99
N ALA A 58 13.60 -5.07 13.85
CA ALA A 58 15.04 -4.89 13.71
C ALA A 58 15.59 -5.55 12.44
N LEU A 59 15.12 -6.76 12.12
CA LEU A 59 15.48 -7.46 10.88
C LEU A 59 14.97 -6.72 9.64
N GLN A 60 13.78 -6.12 9.70
CA GLN A 60 13.23 -5.33 8.60
C GLN A 60 14.03 -4.05 8.32
N ALA A 61 14.74 -3.52 9.33
CA ALA A 61 15.47 -2.27 9.27
C ALA A 61 16.79 -2.34 8.46
N TRP A 62 17.13 -3.51 7.91
CA TRP A 62 18.41 -3.74 7.22
C TRP A 62 18.65 -2.76 6.07
N LYS A 63 17.61 -2.45 5.30
CA LYS A 63 17.69 -1.55 4.14
C LYS A 63 17.97 -0.11 4.60
N GLU A 64 17.34 0.34 5.67
CA GLU A 64 17.58 1.66 6.28
C GLU A 64 18.96 1.74 6.93
N ILE A 65 19.43 0.66 7.56
CA ILE A 65 20.78 0.59 8.14
C ILE A 65 21.83 0.71 7.04
N LEU A 66 21.70 -0.07 5.95
CA LEU A 66 22.64 0.02 4.83
C LEU A 66 22.59 1.40 4.15
N LEU A 67 21.41 2.03 4.08
CA LEU A 67 21.27 3.40 3.60
C LEU A 67 22.03 4.39 4.48
N GLY A 68 21.84 4.31 5.80
CA GLY A 68 22.54 5.14 6.77
C GLY A 68 24.06 4.97 6.72
N VAL A 69 24.54 3.73 6.61
CA VAL A 69 25.97 3.42 6.46
C VAL A 69 26.54 4.01 5.16
N ALA A 70 25.83 3.87 4.04
CA ALA A 70 26.25 4.43 2.76
C ALA A 70 26.29 5.96 2.80
N LEU A 71 25.26 6.60 3.35
CA LEU A 71 25.19 8.06 3.51
C LEU A 71 26.29 8.59 4.41
N ALA A 72 26.51 7.95 5.57
CA ALA A 72 27.59 8.31 6.48
C ALA A 72 28.96 8.21 5.80
N ARG A 73 29.17 7.16 5.01
CA ARG A 73 30.43 6.97 4.27
C ARG A 73 30.68 8.09 3.26
N VAL A 74 29.68 8.43 2.45
CA VAL A 74 29.76 9.51 1.46
C VAL A 74 29.95 10.87 2.16
N LEU A 75 29.22 11.12 3.24
CA LEU A 75 29.36 12.35 4.01
C LEU A 75 30.79 12.51 4.54
N VAL A 76 31.39 11.45 5.07
CA VAL A 76 32.79 11.45 5.51
C VAL A 76 33.74 11.76 4.36
N ASP A 77 33.52 11.19 3.17
CA ASP A 77 34.33 11.51 1.98
C ASP A 77 34.19 12.98 1.57
N ALA A 78 32.97 13.50 1.55
CA ALA A 78 32.70 14.88 1.18
C ALA A 78 33.33 15.89 2.15
N VAL A 79 33.24 15.63 3.46
CA VAL A 79 33.87 16.45 4.50
C VAL A 79 35.39 16.42 4.38
N ARG A 80 35.98 15.22 4.21
CA ARG A 80 37.44 15.07 4.05
C ARG A 80 37.97 15.75 2.79
N ALA A 81 37.24 15.64 1.68
CA ALA A 81 37.62 16.25 0.42
C ALA A 81 37.17 17.72 0.30
N ARG A 82 36.44 18.25 1.29
CA ARG A 82 35.79 19.58 1.29
C ARG A 82 35.03 19.89 0.01
N ARG A 83 34.43 18.86 -0.58
CA ARG A 83 33.68 18.95 -1.84
C ARG A 83 32.57 17.93 -1.87
N LEU A 84 31.43 18.32 -2.44
CA LEU A 84 30.36 17.38 -2.76
C LEU A 84 30.71 16.64 -4.05
N ALA A 85 30.19 15.42 -4.21
CA ALA A 85 30.33 14.64 -5.43
C ALA A 85 29.46 15.18 -6.59
N PHE A 86 28.63 16.18 -6.30
CA PHE A 86 27.66 16.76 -7.21
C PHE A 86 27.54 18.27 -6.99
N GLU A 87 27.12 18.99 -8.02
CA GLU A 87 26.75 20.41 -7.92
C GLU A 87 25.36 20.55 -7.30
N ILE A 88 25.22 21.54 -6.40
CA ILE A 88 23.96 21.85 -5.71
C ILE A 88 22.98 22.47 -6.71
N ARG A 89 21.80 21.86 -6.81
CA ARG A 89 20.67 22.31 -7.64
C ARG A 89 19.50 22.70 -6.75
N ALA A 90 18.53 23.43 -7.30
CA ALA A 90 17.31 23.81 -6.58
C ALA A 90 16.57 22.60 -5.98
N VAL A 91 16.56 21.46 -6.69
CA VAL A 91 15.96 20.20 -6.20
C VAL A 91 16.67 19.67 -4.97
N ASP A 92 18.01 19.80 -4.89
CA ASP A 92 18.79 19.38 -3.72
C ASP A 92 18.41 20.23 -2.49
N VAL A 93 18.22 21.53 -2.70
CA VAL A 93 17.78 22.45 -1.63
C VAL A 93 16.36 22.11 -1.16
N LEU A 94 15.43 21.83 -2.09
CA LEU A 94 14.07 21.42 -1.75
C LEU A 94 14.04 20.08 -0.98
N ALA A 95 14.84 19.11 -1.42
CA ALA A 95 14.95 17.81 -0.73
C ALA A 95 15.53 17.97 0.68
N ALA A 96 16.56 18.80 0.85
CA ALA A 96 17.12 19.11 2.16
C ALA A 96 16.11 19.85 3.04
N ALA A 97 15.41 20.87 2.51
CA ALA A 97 14.40 21.62 3.24
C ALA A 97 13.24 20.74 3.68
N PHE A 98 12.78 19.82 2.82
CA PHE A 98 11.79 18.81 3.17
C PHE A 98 12.29 17.89 4.29
N GLY A 99 13.52 17.39 4.20
CA GLY A 99 14.12 16.59 5.28
C GLY A 99 14.21 17.34 6.61
N VAL A 100 14.59 18.62 6.58
CA VAL A 100 14.59 19.49 7.78
C VAL A 100 13.19 19.67 8.33
N LEU A 101 12.20 19.94 7.48
CA LEU A 101 10.81 20.09 7.87
C LEU A 101 10.29 18.81 8.58
N VAL A 102 10.58 17.64 8.03
CA VAL A 102 10.23 16.34 8.63
C VAL A 102 10.87 16.17 10.01
N CYS A 103 12.16 16.51 10.16
CA CYS A 103 12.84 16.47 11.45
C CYS A 103 12.24 17.45 12.47
N VAL A 104 11.90 18.66 12.03
CA VAL A 104 11.24 19.67 12.89
C VAL A 104 9.88 19.15 13.35
N TYR A 105 9.07 18.61 12.42
CA TYR A 105 7.75 18.07 12.73
C TYR A 105 7.83 16.91 13.74
N ALA A 106 8.87 16.07 13.64
CA ALA A 106 9.06 14.96 14.56
C ALA A 106 9.49 15.37 15.99
N VAL A 107 10.04 16.58 16.17
CA VAL A 107 10.48 17.09 17.48
C VAL A 107 9.44 18.04 18.09
N LEU A 108 8.55 18.61 17.27
CA LEU A 108 7.46 19.46 17.73
C LEU A 108 6.50 18.68 18.66
N PRO A 109 6.13 19.24 19.83
CA PRO A 109 5.16 18.58 20.70
C PRO A 109 3.82 18.42 20.01
N GLU A 110 3.25 17.21 20.04
CA GLU A 110 1.93 16.91 19.48
C GLU A 110 0.83 17.80 20.08
N SER A 111 0.98 18.20 21.35
CA SER A 111 0.06 19.14 22.02
C SER A 111 0.00 20.52 21.35
N SER A 112 1.04 20.91 20.62
CA SER A 112 1.08 22.17 19.87
C SER A 112 0.44 22.05 18.47
N LEU A 113 0.16 20.81 18.03
CA LEU A 113 -0.39 20.48 16.72
C LEU A 113 -1.81 19.90 16.81
N ASP A 114 -2.41 19.90 18.02
CA ASP A 114 -3.63 19.14 18.35
C ASP A 114 -3.56 17.67 17.89
N GLY A 115 -2.34 17.11 17.91
CA GLY A 115 -2.02 15.76 17.48
C GLY A 115 -2.19 14.71 18.58
N SER A 116 -2.31 13.45 18.16
CA SER A 116 -2.43 12.29 19.06
C SER A 116 -1.46 11.17 18.71
N ALA A 117 -0.40 11.48 17.93
CA ALA A 117 0.58 10.48 17.54
C ALA A 117 1.46 10.09 18.74
N ASP A 118 1.66 8.79 18.93
CA ASP A 118 2.63 8.30 19.90
C ASP A 118 4.06 8.33 19.33
N HIS A 119 5.07 8.10 20.17
CA HIS A 119 6.46 8.09 19.74
C HIS A 119 6.75 7.04 18.64
N SER A 120 5.99 5.96 18.60
CA SER A 120 6.13 4.92 17.59
C SER A 120 5.63 5.39 16.23
N ALA A 121 4.48 6.08 16.19
CA ALA A 121 3.90 6.68 15.00
C ALA A 121 4.80 7.80 14.45
N ILE A 122 5.34 8.66 15.33
CA ILE A 122 6.32 9.69 14.94
C ILE A 122 7.57 9.03 14.35
N GLY A 123 8.11 8.00 14.99
CA GLY A 123 9.29 7.28 14.48
C GLY A 123 9.04 6.60 13.13
N LEU A 124 7.85 6.05 12.91
CA LEU A 124 7.46 5.44 11.64
C LEU A 124 7.31 6.49 10.54
N ALA A 125 6.69 7.64 10.84
CA ALA A 125 6.57 8.77 9.91
C ALA A 125 7.95 9.33 9.54
N LEU A 126 8.81 9.59 10.53
CA LEU A 126 10.18 10.03 10.32
C LEU A 126 10.93 9.08 9.39
N LYS A 127 10.86 7.77 9.66
CA LYS A 127 11.45 6.75 8.80
C LYS A 127 10.87 6.83 7.38
N HIS A 128 9.55 6.85 7.24
CA HIS A 128 8.87 6.83 5.95
C HIS A 128 9.27 8.02 5.08
N ASP A 129 9.38 9.21 5.67
CA ASP A 129 9.59 10.45 4.93
C ASP A 129 11.07 10.78 4.71
N LEU A 130 11.97 10.37 5.63
CA LEU A 130 13.41 10.60 5.46
C LEU A 130 14.10 9.57 4.57
N VAL A 131 13.59 8.33 4.47
CA VAL A 131 14.22 7.30 3.62
C VAL A 131 14.33 7.74 2.16
N PRO A 132 13.28 8.30 1.51
CA PRO A 132 13.38 8.85 0.16
C PRO A 132 14.41 9.98 0.02
N VAL A 133 14.49 10.87 1.01
CA VAL A 133 15.47 11.97 1.04
C VAL A 133 16.89 11.42 1.10
N GLY A 134 17.12 10.45 1.98
CA GLY A 134 18.40 9.76 2.09
C GLY A 134 18.78 9.03 0.80
N ALA A 135 17.84 8.30 0.20
CA ALA A 135 18.05 7.61 -1.08
C ALA A 135 18.39 8.59 -2.22
N TYR A 136 17.71 9.75 -2.27
CA TYR A 136 17.99 10.81 -3.23
C TYR A 136 19.43 11.31 -3.11
N PHE A 137 19.87 11.71 -1.91
CA PHE A 137 21.23 12.22 -1.72
C PHE A 137 22.30 11.17 -1.93
N LEU A 138 22.03 9.92 -1.55
CA LEU A 138 22.95 8.82 -1.88
C LEU A 138 23.07 8.67 -3.40
N GLY A 139 21.96 8.65 -4.13
CA GLY A 139 21.95 8.55 -5.59
C GLY A 139 22.71 9.70 -6.26
N ARG A 140 22.57 10.93 -5.77
CA ARG A 140 23.34 12.09 -6.25
C ARG A 140 24.83 11.97 -5.99
N SER A 141 25.20 11.24 -4.94
CA SER A 141 26.59 11.13 -4.49
C SER A 141 27.34 9.94 -5.07
N LEU A 142 26.64 8.90 -5.52
CA LEU A 142 27.25 7.73 -6.13
C LEU A 142 27.66 8.05 -7.57
N VAL A 143 28.96 8.27 -7.79
CA VAL A 143 29.53 8.40 -9.14
C VAL A 143 29.72 7.01 -9.73
N LEU A 144 28.72 6.52 -10.47
CA LEU A 144 28.75 5.23 -11.13
C LEU A 144 29.51 5.31 -12.46
N ARG A 145 30.60 4.55 -12.59
CA ARG A 145 31.32 4.40 -13.86
C ARG A 145 30.63 3.38 -14.77
N ARG A 146 30.87 3.45 -16.09
CA ARG A 146 30.31 2.48 -17.06
C ARG A 146 30.59 1.02 -16.68
N GLU A 147 31.79 0.74 -16.17
CA GLU A 147 32.20 -0.58 -15.67
C GLU A 147 31.33 -1.10 -14.52
N GLN A 148 30.71 -0.21 -13.75
CA GLN A 148 29.81 -0.57 -12.64
C GLN A 148 28.35 -0.60 -13.08
N LEU A 149 27.98 0.22 -14.05
CA LEU A 149 26.61 0.26 -14.57
C LEU A 149 26.23 -1.06 -15.27
N VAL A 150 27.14 -1.66 -16.04
CA VAL A 150 26.85 -2.91 -16.77
C VAL A 150 26.52 -4.06 -15.80
N PRO A 151 27.34 -4.36 -14.77
CA PRO A 151 27.00 -5.39 -13.79
C PRO A 151 25.75 -5.07 -12.95
N ILE A 152 25.50 -3.79 -12.62
CA ILE A 152 24.25 -3.39 -11.94
C ILE A 152 23.04 -3.70 -12.83
N ALA A 153 23.10 -3.34 -14.11
CA ALA A 153 22.03 -3.61 -15.07
C ALA A 153 21.79 -5.12 -15.23
N TRP A 154 22.85 -5.92 -15.36
CA TRP A 154 22.71 -7.38 -15.41
C TRP A 154 22.16 -7.97 -14.12
N THR A 155 22.54 -7.42 -12.96
CA THR A 155 21.96 -7.83 -11.67
C THR A 155 20.48 -7.49 -11.62
N LEU A 156 20.08 -6.29 -12.04
CA LEU A 156 18.68 -5.87 -12.11
C LEU A 156 17.88 -6.80 -13.03
N LEU A 157 18.37 -7.05 -14.25
CA LEU A 157 17.72 -7.94 -15.21
C LEU A 157 17.63 -9.39 -14.70
N GLY A 158 18.71 -9.89 -14.10
CA GLY A 158 18.74 -11.24 -13.52
C GLY A 158 17.74 -11.38 -12.37
N VAL A 159 17.72 -10.42 -11.44
CA VAL A 159 16.75 -10.39 -10.33
C VAL A 159 15.32 -10.29 -10.87
N ALA A 160 15.05 -9.38 -11.80
CA ALA A 160 13.72 -9.24 -12.41
C ALA A 160 13.29 -10.53 -13.12
N GLY A 161 14.19 -11.19 -13.84
CA GLY A 161 13.93 -12.47 -14.49
C GLY A 161 13.60 -13.59 -13.49
N VAL A 162 14.38 -13.70 -12.39
CA VAL A 162 14.08 -14.66 -11.32
C VAL A 162 12.72 -14.37 -10.67
N VAL A 163 12.44 -13.11 -10.34
CA VAL A 163 11.15 -12.71 -9.76
C VAL A 163 9.98 -13.03 -10.70
N ALA A 164 10.14 -12.78 -12.01
CA ALA A 164 9.13 -13.10 -13.00
C ALA A 164 8.90 -14.62 -13.13
N VAL A 165 9.96 -15.41 -13.18
CA VAL A 165 9.86 -16.89 -13.21
C VAL A 165 9.17 -17.40 -11.95
N VAL A 166 9.57 -16.91 -10.77
CA VAL A 166 8.90 -17.27 -9.50
C VAL A 166 7.43 -16.88 -9.52
N GLY A 167 7.08 -15.68 -10.00
CA GLY A 167 5.70 -15.24 -10.12
C GLY A 167 4.87 -16.10 -11.08
N LEU A 168 5.45 -16.54 -12.20
CA LEU A 168 4.78 -17.46 -13.12
C LEU A 168 4.59 -18.85 -12.48
N LEU A 169 5.62 -19.38 -11.82
CA LEU A 169 5.50 -20.66 -11.12
C LEU A 169 4.45 -20.58 -10.01
N ASP A 170 4.37 -19.46 -9.30
CA ASP A 170 3.34 -19.21 -8.30
C ASP A 170 1.93 -19.24 -8.90
N ASP A 171 1.71 -18.47 -9.97
CA ASP A 171 0.42 -18.35 -10.65
C ASP A 171 -0.09 -19.70 -11.21
N PHE A 172 0.82 -20.51 -11.77
CA PHE A 172 0.44 -21.76 -12.43
C PHE A 172 0.52 -23.01 -11.55
N LEU A 173 1.40 -23.04 -10.53
CA LEU A 173 1.71 -24.28 -9.80
C LEU A 173 1.35 -24.23 -8.32
N VAL A 174 1.12 -23.05 -7.74
CA VAL A 174 0.84 -22.91 -6.30
C VAL A 174 -0.66 -22.72 -6.09
N PRO A 175 -1.37 -23.71 -5.52
CA PRO A 175 -2.79 -23.56 -5.22
C PRO A 175 -3.01 -22.45 -4.19
N ILE A 176 -4.07 -21.66 -4.37
CA ILE A 176 -4.45 -20.58 -3.44
C ILE A 176 -4.58 -21.10 -1.99
N SER A 177 -4.98 -22.37 -1.79
CA SER A 177 -5.05 -22.98 -0.46
C SER A 177 -3.70 -23.02 0.26
N TRP A 178 -2.60 -23.23 -0.48
CA TRP A 178 -1.25 -23.22 0.09
C TRP A 178 -0.92 -21.85 0.69
N TRP A 179 -1.23 -20.77 -0.03
CA TRP A 179 -1.06 -19.41 0.48
C TRP A 179 -1.95 -19.14 1.70
N ARG A 180 -3.20 -19.63 1.68
CA ARG A 180 -4.15 -19.47 2.79
C ARG A 180 -3.67 -20.07 4.11
N ASP A 181 -2.94 -21.17 4.04
CA ASP A 181 -2.43 -21.91 5.21
C ASP A 181 -0.99 -21.50 5.57
N SER A 182 -0.36 -20.65 4.74
CA SER A 182 0.98 -20.14 4.98
C SER A 182 1.03 -19.00 6.00
N ALA A 183 2.21 -18.76 6.57
CA ALA A 183 2.47 -17.65 7.48
C ALA A 183 2.37 -16.26 6.82
N VAL A 184 2.24 -16.21 5.49
CA VAL A 184 2.22 -14.98 4.68
C VAL A 184 0.95 -14.18 4.97
N VAL A 185 -0.20 -14.87 5.10
CA VAL A 185 -1.48 -14.22 5.42
C VAL A 185 -1.42 -13.55 6.78
N ASP A 186 -0.91 -14.24 7.80
CA ASP A 186 -0.81 -13.67 9.15
C ASP A 186 0.24 -12.55 9.24
N TYR A 187 1.33 -12.67 8.49
CA TYR A 187 2.35 -11.63 8.39
C TYR A 187 1.75 -10.35 7.77
N PHE A 188 1.13 -10.47 6.60
CA PHE A 188 0.53 -9.33 5.90
C PHE A 188 -0.72 -8.79 6.62
N HIS A 189 -1.50 -9.62 7.29
CA HIS A 189 -2.62 -9.18 8.13
C HIS A 189 -2.16 -8.16 9.18
N LYS A 190 -1.00 -8.38 9.80
CA LYS A 190 -0.42 -7.45 10.77
C LYS A 190 0.27 -6.24 10.15
N GLN A 191 0.74 -6.33 8.90
CA GLN A 191 1.55 -5.29 8.26
C GLN A 191 0.73 -4.37 7.33
N LEU A 192 -0.35 -4.83 6.70
CA LEU A 192 -1.08 -4.09 5.65
C LEU A 192 -2.08 -3.04 6.17
N GLY A 193 -2.23 -2.85 7.49
CA GLY A 193 -3.13 -1.84 8.04
C GLY A 193 -4.62 -2.05 7.69
N LEU A 194 -5.00 -3.22 7.19
CA LEU A 194 -6.40 -3.59 7.00
C LEU A 194 -7.09 -3.54 8.36
N HIS A 195 -8.03 -2.60 8.50
CA HIS A 195 -8.79 -2.44 9.74
C HIS A 195 -9.32 -3.79 10.21
N ALA A 196 -9.09 -4.17 11.47
CA ALA A 196 -9.25 -5.54 11.98
C ALA A 196 -10.59 -6.19 11.60
N ARG A 197 -11.66 -5.40 11.55
CA ARG A 197 -13.01 -5.83 11.11
C ARG A 197 -13.06 -6.28 9.64
N ARG A 198 -12.40 -5.56 8.71
CA ARG A 198 -12.33 -5.89 7.28
C ARG A 198 -11.46 -7.12 7.05
N ALA A 199 -10.33 -7.20 7.75
CA ALA A 199 -9.48 -8.38 7.68
C ALA A 199 -10.18 -9.64 8.21
N ALA A 200 -10.85 -9.54 9.36
CA ALA A 200 -11.62 -10.65 9.92
C ALA A 200 -12.76 -11.09 8.98
N ALA A 201 -13.45 -10.13 8.33
CA ALA A 201 -14.46 -10.46 7.33
C ALA A 201 -13.87 -11.20 6.13
N LEU A 202 -12.75 -10.73 5.59
CA LEU A 202 -12.06 -11.38 4.47
C LEU A 202 -11.60 -12.79 4.84
N VAL A 203 -10.90 -12.95 5.97
CA VAL A 203 -10.41 -14.27 6.43
C VAL A 203 -11.56 -15.23 6.64
N ARG A 204 -12.66 -14.78 7.28
CA ARG A 204 -13.85 -15.59 7.49
C ARG A 204 -14.42 -16.05 6.16
N ILE A 205 -14.72 -15.12 5.25
CA ILE A 205 -15.32 -15.41 3.94
C ILE A 205 -14.43 -16.39 3.15
N SER A 206 -13.12 -16.13 3.06
CA SER A 206 -12.17 -16.98 2.32
C SER A 206 -11.93 -18.36 2.94
N ARG A 207 -12.28 -18.56 4.22
CA ARG A 207 -12.13 -19.85 4.92
C ARG A 207 -13.43 -20.65 4.97
N SER A 208 -14.58 -20.00 5.07
CA SER A 208 -15.86 -20.68 5.28
C SER A 208 -16.64 -20.95 3.99
N ILE A 209 -16.29 -20.31 2.88
CA ILE A 209 -17.11 -20.28 1.67
C ILE A 209 -16.27 -20.62 0.44
N ASP A 210 -16.78 -21.53 -0.38
CA ASP A 210 -16.31 -21.71 -1.76
C ASP A 210 -16.84 -20.56 -2.64
N LEU A 211 -15.98 -19.57 -2.89
CA LEU A 211 -16.33 -18.38 -3.65
C LEU A 211 -16.53 -18.66 -5.15
N GLU A 212 -15.88 -19.69 -5.71
CA GLU A 212 -16.04 -20.03 -7.13
C GLU A 212 -17.47 -20.47 -7.44
N ARG A 213 -18.18 -21.02 -6.45
CA ARG A 213 -19.59 -21.39 -6.59
C ARG A 213 -20.48 -20.20 -6.98
N LEU A 214 -20.12 -18.97 -6.60
CA LEU A 214 -20.87 -17.77 -6.96
C LEU A 214 -21.00 -17.57 -8.48
N ARG A 215 -20.02 -18.06 -9.27
CA ARG A 215 -20.03 -17.97 -10.74
C ARG A 215 -21.15 -18.77 -11.38
N THR A 216 -21.62 -19.83 -10.70
CA THR A 216 -22.67 -20.73 -11.20
C THR A 216 -24.07 -20.34 -10.72
N LEU A 217 -24.18 -19.53 -9.66
CA LEU A 217 -25.47 -19.11 -9.11
C LEU A 217 -26.08 -17.98 -9.94
N PRO A 218 -27.42 -17.90 -10.07
CA PRO A 218 -28.10 -16.72 -10.60
C PRO A 218 -27.70 -15.43 -9.86
N THR A 219 -27.67 -14.29 -10.56
CA THR A 219 -27.24 -12.97 -10.01
C THR A 219 -27.93 -12.63 -8.69
N GLU A 220 -29.26 -12.77 -8.61
CA GLU A 220 -30.02 -12.49 -7.39
C GLU A 220 -29.61 -13.38 -6.20
N ARG A 221 -29.32 -14.67 -6.46
CA ARG A 221 -28.88 -15.58 -5.40
C ARG A 221 -27.46 -15.27 -4.94
N ALA A 222 -26.59 -14.87 -5.85
CA ALA A 222 -25.23 -14.42 -5.52
C ALA A 222 -25.28 -13.10 -4.71
N ALA A 223 -26.08 -12.13 -5.12
CA ALA A 223 -26.26 -10.87 -4.41
C ALA A 223 -26.84 -11.10 -3.00
N ALA A 224 -27.93 -11.86 -2.88
CA ALA A 224 -28.52 -12.19 -1.58
C ALA A 224 -27.55 -12.97 -0.67
N PHE A 225 -26.66 -13.78 -1.25
CA PHE A 225 -25.60 -14.43 -0.50
C PHE A 225 -24.58 -13.42 0.04
N ILE A 226 -24.11 -12.51 -0.80
CA ILE A 226 -23.14 -11.47 -0.42
C ILE A 226 -23.73 -10.55 0.65
N GLU A 227 -24.99 -10.13 0.52
CA GLU A 227 -25.65 -9.21 1.45
C GLU A 227 -25.92 -9.83 2.84
N ARG A 228 -25.94 -11.16 2.95
CA ARG A 228 -25.99 -11.83 4.27
C ARG A 228 -24.68 -11.73 5.04
N GLU A 229 -23.57 -11.45 4.37
CA GLU A 229 -22.28 -11.35 5.03
C GLU A 229 -22.17 -10.04 5.82
N ARG A 230 -21.87 -10.19 7.11
CA ARG A 230 -21.74 -9.05 8.01
C ARG A 230 -20.69 -8.05 7.49
N GLY A 231 -21.15 -6.84 7.20
CA GLY A 231 -20.31 -5.75 6.70
C GLY A 231 -20.31 -5.60 5.18
N LEU A 232 -21.01 -6.47 4.45
CA LEU A 232 -21.33 -6.32 3.03
C LEU A 232 -22.80 -5.96 2.90
N GLY A 233 -23.11 -5.04 1.99
CA GLY A 233 -24.47 -4.58 1.73
C GLY A 233 -24.75 -4.49 0.22
N PRO A 234 -25.90 -3.91 -0.16
CA PRO A 234 -26.33 -3.85 -1.56
C PRO A 234 -25.28 -3.24 -2.50
N TRP A 235 -24.58 -2.20 -2.06
CA TRP A 235 -23.47 -1.61 -2.82
C TRP A 235 -22.35 -2.62 -3.09
N SER A 236 -21.90 -3.36 -2.05
CA SER A 236 -20.86 -4.38 -2.19
C SER A 236 -21.29 -5.53 -3.10
N ALA A 237 -22.55 -5.96 -3.00
CA ALA A 237 -23.10 -6.99 -3.87
C ALA A 237 -23.13 -6.53 -5.33
N GLY A 238 -23.50 -5.28 -5.60
CA GLY A 238 -23.42 -4.66 -6.93
C GLY A 238 -21.99 -4.67 -7.47
N VAL A 239 -21.01 -4.20 -6.69
CA VAL A 239 -19.59 -4.18 -7.11
C VAL A 239 -19.08 -5.59 -7.41
N VAL A 240 -19.35 -6.57 -6.54
CA VAL A 240 -18.89 -7.96 -6.74
C VAL A 240 -19.56 -8.58 -7.96
N CYS A 241 -20.85 -8.33 -8.19
CA CYS A 241 -21.53 -8.82 -9.39
C CYS A 241 -20.93 -8.19 -10.66
N LEU A 242 -20.78 -6.86 -10.67
CA LEU A 242 -20.32 -6.12 -11.84
C LEU A 242 -18.85 -6.38 -12.16
N GLU A 243 -17.96 -6.10 -11.20
CA GLU A 243 -16.50 -6.12 -11.42
C GLU A 243 -15.89 -7.49 -11.15
N GLY A 244 -16.49 -8.27 -10.24
CA GLY A 244 -15.98 -9.58 -9.85
C GLY A 244 -16.50 -10.74 -10.70
N LEU A 245 -17.81 -10.73 -11.01
CA LEU A 245 -18.49 -11.81 -11.73
C LEU A 245 -18.83 -11.46 -13.20
N GLY A 246 -18.62 -10.21 -13.63
CA GLY A 246 -18.95 -9.75 -14.98
C GLY A 246 -20.46 -9.69 -15.26
N ARG A 247 -21.27 -9.44 -14.23
CA ARG A 247 -22.75 -9.46 -14.28
C ARG A 247 -23.31 -8.05 -14.19
N HIS A 248 -23.99 -7.62 -15.24
CA HIS A 248 -24.40 -6.23 -15.41
C HIS A 248 -25.78 -5.93 -14.80
N GLU A 249 -26.52 -6.93 -14.34
CA GLU A 249 -27.92 -6.75 -13.93
C GLU A 249 -28.06 -6.14 -12.53
N ARG A 250 -27.01 -6.24 -11.69
CA ARG A 250 -27.05 -5.72 -10.31
C ARG A 250 -26.48 -4.31 -10.24
N GLY A 251 -27.35 -3.35 -9.96
CA GLY A 251 -26.99 -1.95 -9.73
C GLY A 251 -26.17 -1.68 -8.46
N LEU A 252 -25.40 -0.58 -8.45
CA LEU A 252 -24.60 -0.14 -7.31
C LEU A 252 -25.46 0.65 -6.28
N VAL A 253 -26.50 0.00 -5.75
CA VAL A 253 -27.46 0.63 -4.83
C VAL A 253 -26.75 1.15 -3.58
N GLY A 254 -26.96 2.43 -3.28
CA GLY A 254 -26.33 3.13 -2.15
C GLY A 254 -24.97 3.76 -2.47
N ASP A 255 -24.54 3.76 -3.74
CA ASP A 255 -23.35 4.50 -4.14
C ASP A 255 -23.49 6.00 -3.86
N LEU A 256 -22.45 6.60 -3.30
CA LEU A 256 -22.50 8.01 -2.88
C LEU A 256 -22.70 8.97 -4.06
N SER A 257 -22.17 8.65 -5.23
CA SER A 257 -22.35 9.47 -6.43
C SER A 257 -23.79 9.40 -6.93
N LEU A 258 -24.39 8.20 -6.91
CA LEU A 258 -25.80 8.01 -7.25
C LEU A 258 -26.74 8.67 -6.24
N ILE A 259 -26.43 8.60 -4.94
CA ILE A 259 -27.17 9.32 -3.90
C ILE A 259 -27.16 10.82 -4.20
N LYS A 260 -25.98 11.39 -4.47
CA LYS A 260 -25.85 12.83 -4.78
C LYS A 260 -26.60 13.20 -6.07
N LEU A 261 -26.48 12.39 -7.11
CA LEU A 261 -27.20 12.58 -8.37
C LEU A 261 -28.71 12.57 -8.15
N MET A 262 -29.24 11.51 -7.54
CA MET A 262 -30.67 11.38 -7.26
C MET A 262 -31.16 12.49 -6.33
N SER A 263 -30.33 12.91 -5.36
CA SER A 263 -30.66 14.02 -4.48
C SER A 263 -30.83 15.33 -5.26
N ARG A 264 -29.96 15.60 -6.24
CA ARG A 264 -30.08 16.76 -7.13
C ARG A 264 -31.35 16.70 -7.98
N LEU A 265 -31.70 15.53 -8.48
CA LEU A 265 -32.91 15.33 -9.29
C LEU A 265 -34.20 15.46 -8.46
N ARG A 266 -34.18 15.01 -7.20
CA ARG A 266 -35.35 15.04 -6.29
C ARG A 266 -35.48 16.34 -5.48
N GLY A 267 -34.47 17.22 -5.52
CA GLY A 267 -34.45 18.46 -4.73
C GLY A 267 -34.30 18.26 -3.21
N ARG A 268 -34.04 17.03 -2.75
CA ARG A 268 -33.80 16.70 -1.33
C ARG A 268 -32.70 15.66 -1.21
N TRP A 269 -32.08 15.54 -0.03
CA TRP A 269 -31.16 14.43 0.22
C TRP A 269 -31.93 13.10 0.26
N VAL A 270 -31.47 12.09 -0.50
CA VAL A 270 -32.06 10.75 -0.53
C VAL A 270 -31.25 9.75 0.30
N GLU A 271 -31.92 8.71 0.79
CA GLU A 271 -31.29 7.55 1.41
C GLU A 271 -30.69 6.61 0.37
N GLY A 272 -29.74 5.78 0.80
CA GLY A 272 -29.02 4.87 -0.10
C GLY A 272 -29.93 3.88 -0.80
N HIS A 273 -30.94 3.34 -0.11
CA HIS A 273 -31.85 2.35 -0.67
C HIS A 273 -32.74 2.93 -1.79
N GLU A 274 -33.04 4.23 -1.75
CA GLU A 274 -33.87 4.92 -2.76
C GLU A 274 -33.21 4.90 -4.14
N THR A 275 -31.87 4.80 -4.20
CA THR A 275 -31.15 4.73 -5.50
C THR A 275 -31.47 3.46 -6.31
N ALA A 276 -32.11 2.45 -5.71
CA ALA A 276 -32.66 1.33 -6.47
C ALA A 276 -33.73 1.79 -7.48
N GLU A 277 -34.55 2.81 -7.15
CA GLU A 277 -35.54 3.37 -8.06
C GLU A 277 -34.90 4.06 -9.27
N LEU A 278 -33.76 4.74 -9.04
CA LEU A 278 -33.01 5.39 -10.12
C LEU A 278 -32.51 4.36 -11.14
N LEU A 279 -32.19 3.15 -10.68
CA LEU A 279 -31.58 2.10 -11.48
C LEU A 279 -32.60 1.12 -12.09
N ALA A 280 -33.80 1.02 -11.51
CA ALA A 280 -34.85 0.12 -11.98
C ALA A 280 -35.18 0.22 -13.49
N PRO A 281 -35.21 1.41 -14.12
CA PRO A 281 -35.49 1.53 -15.55
C PRO A 281 -34.46 0.86 -16.46
N TYR A 282 -33.24 0.60 -15.97
CA TYR A 282 -32.15 0.05 -16.77
C TYR A 282 -32.13 -1.49 -16.80
N GLY A 283 -32.97 -2.17 -16.01
CA GLY A 283 -33.14 -3.62 -16.04
C GLY A 283 -31.80 -4.39 -15.95
N GLU A 284 -31.54 -5.26 -16.93
CA GLU A 284 -30.30 -6.06 -17.03
C GLU A 284 -29.01 -5.23 -17.15
N TRP A 285 -29.13 -3.92 -17.40
CA TRP A 285 -28.01 -2.99 -17.53
C TRP A 285 -27.81 -2.11 -16.30
N ALA A 286 -28.53 -2.34 -15.20
CA ALA A 286 -28.49 -1.47 -14.01
C ALA A 286 -27.08 -1.30 -13.41
N GLY A 287 -26.24 -2.33 -13.44
CA GLY A 287 -24.85 -2.29 -13.01
C GLY A 287 -24.01 -1.34 -13.87
N LEU A 288 -24.06 -1.48 -15.20
CA LEU A 288 -23.35 -0.56 -16.10
C LEU A 288 -23.91 0.86 -16.02
N ALA A 289 -25.24 1.02 -15.99
CA ALA A 289 -25.90 2.30 -15.83
C ALA A 289 -25.42 3.03 -14.58
N SER A 290 -25.19 2.31 -13.47
CA SER A 290 -24.61 2.88 -12.24
C SER A 290 -23.27 3.56 -12.50
N VAL A 291 -22.36 2.90 -13.22
CA VAL A 291 -21.02 3.42 -13.54
C VAL A 291 -21.10 4.63 -14.46
N TYR A 292 -21.92 4.56 -15.51
CA TYR A 292 -22.07 5.66 -16.46
C TYR A 292 -22.73 6.89 -15.82
N LEU A 293 -23.79 6.72 -15.04
CA LEU A 293 -24.45 7.81 -14.33
C LEU A 293 -23.52 8.46 -13.29
N ALA A 294 -22.79 7.65 -12.52
CA ALA A 294 -21.83 8.16 -11.55
C ALA A 294 -20.68 8.94 -12.24
N THR A 295 -20.16 8.41 -13.34
CA THR A 295 -19.10 9.05 -14.12
C THR A 295 -19.59 10.35 -14.74
N ALA A 296 -20.73 10.33 -15.43
CA ALA A 296 -21.32 11.52 -16.03
C ALA A 296 -21.63 12.60 -14.98
N PHE A 297 -22.08 12.20 -13.78
CA PHE A 297 -22.31 13.13 -12.67
C PHE A 297 -21.01 13.75 -12.18
N LYS A 298 -19.98 12.93 -11.93
CA LYS A 298 -18.67 13.38 -11.46
C LYS A 298 -18.00 14.35 -12.43
N HIS A 299 -18.19 14.15 -13.72
CA HIS A 299 -17.60 14.97 -14.79
C HIS A 299 -18.51 16.12 -15.25
N GLY A 300 -19.69 16.31 -14.65
CA GLY A 300 -20.59 17.41 -15.00
C GLY A 300 -21.20 17.29 -16.40
N LEU A 301 -21.32 16.08 -16.93
CA LEU A 301 -21.81 15.80 -18.29
C LEU A 301 -23.35 15.73 -18.37
N MET A 302 -24.04 15.90 -17.24
CA MET A 302 -25.50 15.89 -17.17
C MET A 302 -26.04 17.27 -16.78
N PRO A 303 -27.08 17.76 -17.47
CA PRO A 303 -27.80 18.96 -17.03
C PRO A 303 -28.54 18.63 -15.73
N LEU A 304 -28.27 19.39 -14.68
CA LEU A 304 -28.87 19.17 -13.35
C LEU A 304 -29.38 20.49 -12.76
N PRO A 305 -30.45 20.45 -11.94
CA PRO A 305 -30.96 21.63 -11.24
C PRO A 305 -29.85 22.35 -10.48
N ALA A 306 -29.83 23.69 -10.50
CA ALA A 306 -28.75 24.48 -9.89
C ALA A 306 -28.61 24.23 -8.37
N GLU A 307 -29.73 23.98 -7.70
CA GLU A 307 -29.80 23.74 -6.27
C GLU A 307 -29.06 22.47 -5.85
N ARG A 308 -28.32 22.54 -4.73
CA ARG A 308 -27.49 21.45 -4.20
C ARG A 308 -27.96 21.08 -2.79
N PRO A 309 -28.83 20.07 -2.64
CA PRO A 309 -29.26 19.63 -1.32
C PRO A 309 -28.08 19.05 -0.53
N THR A 310 -27.99 19.43 0.74
CA THR A 310 -26.94 19.01 1.67
C THR A 310 -27.49 17.99 2.67
N ARG A 311 -26.75 16.89 2.90
CA ARG A 311 -27.11 15.88 3.91
C ARG A 311 -27.19 16.44 5.33
N PHE A 312 -26.22 17.30 5.64
CA PHE A 312 -26.11 17.98 6.92
C PHE A 312 -25.92 19.47 6.60
N PRO A 313 -26.95 20.31 6.76
CA PRO A 313 -26.76 21.76 6.68
C PRO A 313 -25.71 22.13 7.74
N ARG A 314 -24.67 22.87 7.34
CA ARG A 314 -23.73 23.41 8.32
C ARG A 314 -24.53 24.36 9.23
N PRO A 315 -24.40 24.29 10.56
CA PRO A 315 -24.96 25.30 11.43
C PRO A 315 -24.44 26.67 10.99
N ALA A 316 -25.35 27.63 10.81
CA ALA A 316 -24.98 29.01 10.57
C ALA A 316 -24.44 29.57 11.90
N TYR A 317 -23.14 29.46 12.11
CA TYR A 317 -22.48 30.30 13.10
C TYR A 317 -22.38 31.69 12.47
N ALA A 318 -23.22 32.61 12.94
CA ALA A 318 -23.06 34.05 12.76
C ALA A 318 -21.96 34.57 13.69
#